data_AF-P82380-F1
#
_entry.id   AF-P82380-F1
#
_cell.length_a   1.000
_cell.length_b   1.000
_cell.length_c   1.000
_cell.angle_alpha   90.00
_cell.angle_beta   90.00
_cell.angle_gamma   90.00
#
_symmetry.space_group_name_H-M   'P 1'
#
loop_
_entity.id
_entity.type
_entity.pdbx_description
1 polymer ?
#
loop_
_entity_poly.entity_id
_entity_poly.type
_entity_poly.pdbx_seq_one_letter_code
_entity_poly.pdbx_strand_id
1 'polypeptide(L)' 'ATCDLLSGMGVNHSACAAHCVLRGNRGGYCNSKAVCVCR' A
#
# COMPACT_ATOMS: atom_id res chain seq x y z
N ALA A 1 0.09 -6.98 -6.03
CA ALA A 1 1.30 -7.74 -5.66
C ALA A 1 2.22 -6.97 -4.69
N THR A 2 1.74 -5.92 -4.02
CA THR A 2 2.59 -5.08 -3.14
C THR A 2 2.20 -5.19 -1.66
N CYS A 3 0.94 -5.56 -1.37
CA CYS A 3 0.49 -5.77 0.01
C CYS A 3 0.83 -7.18 0.52
N ASP A 4 0.83 -8.21 -0.33
CA ASP A 4 1.06 -9.59 0.10
C ASP A 4 2.56 -9.93 0.31
N LEU A 5 3.42 -9.56 -0.65
CA LEU A 5 4.86 -9.87 -0.64
C LEU A 5 5.67 -9.15 0.45
N LEU A 6 5.16 -8.05 1.01
CA LEU A 6 5.85 -7.25 2.02
C LEU A 6 5.26 -7.43 3.43
N SER A 7 4.43 -8.47 3.63
CA SER A 7 3.79 -8.77 4.94
C SER A 7 4.74 -9.35 5.96
N GLY A 8 5.89 -9.86 5.53
CA GLY A 8 6.91 -10.41 6.43
C GLY A 8 7.59 -9.39 7.36
N MET A 9 7.42 -8.08 7.17
CA MET A 9 8.15 -7.04 7.91
C MET A 9 7.28 -6.01 8.66
N GLY A 10 5.97 -6.23 8.82
CA GLY A 10 5.13 -5.43 9.75
C GLY A 10 4.90 -3.94 9.39
N VAL A 11 5.40 -3.45 8.26
CA VAL A 11 5.29 -2.05 7.77
C VAL A 11 4.20 -1.86 6.69
N ASN A 12 3.29 -2.83 6.58
CA ASN A 12 2.66 -3.21 5.32
C ASN A 12 1.62 -2.21 4.76
N HIS A 13 0.70 -1.69 5.58
CA HIS A 13 -0.30 -0.74 5.09
C HIS A 13 0.33 0.63 4.73
N SER A 14 1.39 0.99 5.45
CA SER A 14 2.05 2.29 5.32
C SER A 14 2.88 2.39 4.06
N ALA A 15 3.46 1.29 3.55
CA ALA A 15 4.26 1.33 2.31
C ALA A 15 3.39 1.64 1.08
N CYS A 16 2.20 1.02 0.97
CA CYS A 16 1.22 1.35 -0.05
C CYS A 16 0.76 2.82 0.07
N ALA A 17 0.41 3.25 1.29
CA ALA A 17 -0.01 4.61 1.54
C ALA A 17 1.09 5.63 1.21
N ALA A 18 2.31 5.42 1.70
CA ALA A 18 3.47 6.27 1.45
C ALA A 18 3.84 6.32 -0.04
N HIS A 19 3.83 5.18 -0.73
CA HIS A 19 4.06 5.15 -2.18
C HIS A 19 3.03 5.97 -2.95
N CYS A 20 1.75 5.86 -2.58
CA CYS A 20 0.70 6.66 -3.22
C CYS A 20 0.84 8.16 -2.91
N VAL A 21 1.21 8.53 -1.66
CA VAL A 21 1.48 9.92 -1.26
C VAL A 21 2.67 10.51 -2.02
N LEU A 22 3.78 9.78 -2.09
CA LEU A 22 4.96 10.21 -2.85
C LEU A 22 4.67 10.40 -4.34
N ARG A 23 3.67 9.68 -4.86
CA ARG A 23 3.19 9.80 -6.24
C ARG A 23 2.14 10.90 -6.44
N GLY A 24 1.88 11.71 -5.41
CA GLY A 24 0.96 12.86 -5.45
C GLY A 24 -0.50 12.53 -5.15
N ASN A 25 -0.81 11.31 -4.68
CA ASN A 25 -2.14 10.96 -4.22
C ASN A 25 -2.31 11.33 -2.73
N ARG A 26 -3.53 11.35 -2.21
CA ARG A 26 -3.79 11.59 -0.77
C ARG A 26 -3.40 10.41 0.11
N GLY A 27 -3.28 9.22 -0.45
CA GLY A 27 -2.92 8.01 0.28
C GLY A 27 -3.17 6.75 -0.53
N GLY A 28 -3.12 5.61 0.13
CA GLY A 28 -3.43 4.32 -0.48
C GLY A 28 -3.88 3.33 0.57
N TYR A 29 -4.64 2.33 0.15
CA TYR A 29 -5.09 1.23 1.00
C TYR A 29 -5.01 -0.09 0.26
N CYS A 30 -4.90 -1.19 1.00
CA CYS A 30 -4.94 -2.53 0.43
C CYS A 30 -6.38 -3.03 0.39
N ASN A 31 -6.85 -3.50 -0.78
CA ASN A 31 -8.16 -4.14 -0.88
C ASN A 31 -8.09 -5.62 -0.45
N SER A 32 -9.25 -6.29 -0.38
CA SER A 32 -9.37 -7.71 0.00
C SER A 32 -8.67 -8.71 -0.93
N LYS A 33 -8.14 -8.25 -2.07
CA LYS A 33 -7.35 -9.03 -3.05
C LYS A 33 -5.84 -8.71 -2.94
N ALA A 34 -5.40 -8.08 -1.86
CA ALA A 34 -4.02 -7.64 -1.63
C ALA A 34 -3.45 -6.72 -2.73
N VAL A 35 -4.34 -5.91 -3.33
CA VAL A 35 -3.98 -4.89 -4.31
C VAL A 35 -3.96 -3.52 -3.62
N CYS A 36 -2.85 -2.80 -3.77
CA CYS A 36 -2.73 -1.42 -3.33
C CYS A 36 -3.54 -0.50 -4.26
N VAL A 37 -4.49 0.24 -3.70
CA VAL A 37 -5.34 1.21 -4.40
C VAL A 37 -5.00 2.60 -3.89
N CYS A 38 -4.47 3.45 -4.76
CA CYS A 38 -4.19 4.86 -4.44
C CYS A 38 -5.47 5.71 -4.48
N ARG A 39 -5.58 6.68 -3.58
CA ARG A 39 -6.69 7.65 -3.47
C ARG A 39 -6.17 9.06 -3.18
#